data_AF-A0A6I5RIT1-F1
#
_entry.id   AF-A0A6I5RIT1-F1
#
_cell.length_a   1.000
_cell.length_b   1.000
_cell.length_c   1.000
_cell.angle_alpha   90.00
_cell.angle_beta   90.00
_cell.angle_gamma   90.00
#
_symmetry.space_group_name_H-M   'P 1'
#
loop_
_entity.id
_entity.type
_entity.pdbx_description
1 polymer ?
#
loop_
_entity_poly.entity_id
_entity_poly.type
_entity_poly.pdbx_seq_one_letter_code
_entity_poly.pdbx_strand_id
1 'polypeptide(L)'
;MIQRCAIAIATVLAVLTPQLAVAFPLQSGRYSNGTRSFLLVEREGQMCFQGFVGSNLYVTASISRDRDFDGFFKVHETEERLYQDTLSQLLAGPIHSLDVYDLLGEEPITINDLMNDCLDEDDDFY
;
A
#
# COMPACT_ATOMS: atom_id res chain seq x y z
N MET A 1 -47.30 -34.20 -37.64
CA MET A 1 -46.49 -33.00 -37.32
C MET A 1 -46.97 -32.41 -36.00
N ILE A 2 -46.31 -32.68 -34.87
CA ILE A 2 -46.47 -31.91 -33.63
C ILE A 2 -45.11 -31.88 -32.95
N GLN A 3 -44.41 -30.76 -33.07
CA GLN A 3 -43.09 -30.50 -32.50
C GLN A 3 -43.31 -29.86 -31.12
N ARG A 4 -42.91 -30.58 -30.05
CA ARG A 4 -42.98 -30.08 -28.67
C ARG A 4 -41.63 -29.47 -28.31
N CYS A 5 -41.55 -28.14 -28.30
CA CYS A 5 -40.41 -27.42 -27.74
C CYS A 5 -40.47 -27.52 -26.20
N ALA A 6 -39.55 -28.26 -25.60
CA ALA A 6 -39.30 -28.19 -24.17
C ALA A 6 -38.40 -26.97 -23.91
N ILE A 7 -38.94 -25.97 -23.24
CA ILE A 7 -38.18 -24.80 -22.76
C ILE A 7 -37.50 -25.23 -21.46
N ALA A 8 -36.18 -25.46 -21.52
CA ALA A 8 -35.37 -25.66 -20.32
C ALA A 8 -35.13 -24.30 -19.66
N ILE A 9 -35.72 -24.09 -18.49
CA ILE A 9 -35.49 -22.91 -17.65
C ILE A 9 -34.15 -23.14 -16.94
N ALA A 10 -33.09 -22.53 -17.44
CA ALA A 10 -31.79 -22.52 -16.79
C ALA A 10 -31.84 -21.61 -15.56
N THR A 11 -31.77 -22.22 -14.37
CA THR A 11 -31.64 -21.50 -13.10
C THR A 11 -30.19 -21.03 -12.98
N VAL A 12 -29.94 -19.73 -13.19
CA VAL A 12 -28.63 -19.14 -12.94
C VAL A 12 -28.45 -19.00 -11.43
N LEU A 13 -27.68 -19.89 -10.82
CA LEU A 13 -27.18 -19.71 -9.46
C LEU A 13 -26.26 -18.48 -9.45
N ALA A 14 -26.71 -17.38 -8.88
CA ALA A 14 -25.84 -16.26 -8.55
C ALA A 14 -24.90 -16.69 -7.43
N VAL A 15 -23.66 -17.05 -7.78
CA VAL A 15 -22.58 -17.22 -6.81
C VAL A 15 -22.22 -15.82 -6.34
N LEU A 16 -22.68 -15.44 -5.15
CA LEU A 16 -22.17 -14.30 -4.41
C LEU A 16 -20.73 -14.63 -3.99
N THR A 17 -19.75 -14.29 -4.83
CA THR A 17 -18.35 -14.28 -4.40
C THR A 17 -18.18 -13.13 -3.40
N PRO A 18 -17.71 -13.38 -2.16
CA PRO A 18 -17.28 -12.29 -1.31
C PRO A 18 -16.14 -11.59 -2.04
N GLN A 19 -16.34 -10.31 -2.39
CA GLN A 19 -15.29 -9.45 -2.89
C GLN A 19 -14.30 -9.28 -1.74
N LEU A 20 -13.27 -10.13 -1.70
CA LEU A 20 -12.09 -9.84 -0.90
C LEU A 20 -11.60 -8.49 -1.39
N ALA A 21 -11.60 -7.48 -0.52
CA ALA A 21 -10.98 -6.20 -0.81
C ALA A 21 -9.50 -6.48 -1.04
N VAL A 22 -9.09 -6.53 -2.30
CA VAL A 22 -7.69 -6.73 -2.66
C VAL A 22 -7.00 -5.41 -2.39
N ALA A 23 -6.23 -5.33 -1.31
CA ALA A 23 -5.34 -4.19 -1.08
C ALA A 23 -4.46 -4.00 -2.32
N PHE A 24 -4.35 -2.76 -2.80
CA PHE A 24 -3.47 -2.48 -3.93
C PHE A 24 -2.01 -2.70 -3.49
N PRO A 25 -1.11 -3.08 -4.41
CA PRO A 25 0.31 -3.05 -4.10
C PRO A 25 0.73 -1.62 -3.78
N LEU A 26 1.62 -1.43 -2.80
CA LEU A 26 2.22 -0.12 -2.53
C LEU A 26 2.84 0.43 -3.81
N GLN A 27 2.61 1.71 -4.10
CA GLN A 27 3.25 2.38 -5.22
C GLN A 27 4.47 3.16 -4.71
N SER A 28 5.57 3.08 -5.47
CA SER A 28 6.69 4.01 -5.27
C SER A 28 6.25 5.42 -5.65
N GLY A 29 6.70 6.42 -4.88
CA GLY A 29 6.36 7.81 -5.13
C GLY A 29 6.38 8.67 -3.89
N ARG A 30 6.18 9.97 -4.11
CA ARG A 30 6.07 10.95 -3.02
C ARG A 30 4.60 11.11 -2.67
N TYR A 31 4.26 10.98 -1.41
CA TYR A 31 2.90 11.11 -0.90
C TYR A 31 2.78 12.37 -0.05
N SER A 32 1.64 13.06 -0.11
CA SER A 32 1.39 14.26 0.69
C SER A 32 -0.07 14.36 1.12
N ASN A 33 -0.31 14.88 2.33
CA ASN A 33 -1.63 15.26 2.82
C ASN A 33 -1.76 16.79 2.99
N GLY A 34 -0.85 17.55 2.38
CA GLY A 34 -0.76 19.01 2.47
C GLY A 34 0.05 19.53 3.66
N THR A 35 0.09 18.80 4.79
CA THR A 35 0.88 19.21 5.97
C THR A 35 2.19 18.42 6.05
N ARG A 36 2.17 17.16 5.62
CA ARG A 36 3.29 16.25 5.67
C ARG A 36 3.47 15.58 4.33
N SER A 37 4.69 15.12 4.09
CA SER A 37 5.00 14.27 2.96
C SER A 37 6.02 13.21 3.33
N PHE A 38 5.99 12.12 2.60
CA PHE A 38 6.99 11.05 2.68
C PHE A 38 7.23 10.48 1.28
N LEU A 39 8.28 9.68 1.18
CA LEU A 39 8.72 9.05 -0.04
C LEU A 39 8.72 7.53 0.15
N LEU A 40 8.13 6.83 -0.80
CA LEU A 40 8.24 5.38 -0.96
C LEU A 40 9.09 5.08 -2.20
N VAL A 41 10.04 4.17 -2.07
CA VAL A 41 10.88 3.71 -3.19
C VAL A 41 11.04 2.20 -3.11
N GLU A 42 10.99 1.55 -4.26
CA GLU A 42 11.26 0.12 -4.42
C GLU A 42 12.50 -0.11 -5.29
N ARG A 43 13.35 -1.06 -4.88
CA ARG A 43 14.47 -1.59 -5.67
C ARG A 43 14.53 -3.09 -5.44
N GLU A 44 14.47 -3.87 -6.53
CA GLU A 44 14.63 -5.34 -6.48
C GLU A 44 13.71 -6.06 -5.47
N GLY A 45 12.52 -5.49 -5.20
CA GLY A 45 11.53 -6.04 -4.26
C GLY A 45 11.66 -5.54 -2.82
N GLN A 46 12.75 -4.85 -2.47
CA GLN A 46 12.91 -4.12 -1.22
C GLN A 46 12.21 -2.77 -1.35
N MET A 47 11.34 -2.44 -0.39
CA MET A 47 10.64 -1.16 -0.36
C MET A 47 11.02 -0.36 0.88
N CYS A 48 11.33 0.91 0.70
CA CYS A 48 11.79 1.80 1.75
C CYS A 48 10.90 3.04 1.88
N PHE A 49 10.67 3.43 3.12
CA PHE A 49 9.99 4.64 3.56
C PHE A 49 11.03 5.70 3.92
N GLN A 50 10.79 6.95 3.55
CA GLN A 50 11.48 8.10 4.17
C GLN A 50 10.52 9.25 4.39
N GLY A 51 10.39 9.68 5.64
CA GLY A 51 9.39 10.67 6.02
C GLY A 51 9.25 10.84 7.52
N PHE A 52 8.29 11.66 7.92
CA PHE A 52 7.95 11.84 9.33
C PHE A 52 7.06 10.70 9.84
N VAL A 53 7.41 10.17 11.00
CA VAL A 53 6.62 9.22 11.79
C VAL A 53 6.19 9.89 13.09
N GLY A 54 4.96 9.63 13.53
CA GLY A 54 4.41 10.27 14.73
C GLY A 54 4.45 11.81 14.63
N SER A 55 4.87 12.51 15.70
CA SER A 55 4.79 13.98 15.71
C SER A 55 5.93 14.70 14.97
N ASN A 56 7.19 14.25 15.08
CA ASN A 56 8.34 15.03 14.60
C ASN A 56 9.59 14.18 14.23
N LEU A 57 9.50 12.86 14.23
CA LEU A 57 10.68 12.03 13.97
C LEU A 57 10.78 11.74 12.47
N TYR A 58 11.85 12.21 11.82
CA TYR A 58 12.12 11.92 10.42
C TYR A 58 13.00 10.66 10.33
N VAL A 59 12.55 9.64 9.60
CA VAL A 59 13.24 8.34 9.51
C VAL A 59 13.41 7.92 8.07
N THR A 60 14.31 6.96 7.85
CA THR A 60 14.38 6.14 6.64
C THR A 60 14.37 4.69 7.09
N ALA A 61 13.44 3.89 6.59
CA ALA A 61 13.22 2.54 7.13
C ALA A 61 12.69 1.61 6.06
N SER A 62 13.02 0.34 6.18
CA SER A 62 12.44 -0.71 5.34
C SER A 62 10.94 -0.88 5.63
N ILE A 63 10.21 -1.38 4.63
CA ILE A 63 8.79 -1.66 4.69
C ILE A 63 8.58 -3.14 4.46
N SER A 64 7.85 -3.78 5.37
CA SER A 64 7.46 -5.19 5.24
C SER A 64 5.94 -5.34 5.37
N ARG A 65 5.41 -6.49 4.97
CA ARG A 65 3.99 -6.80 5.20
C ARG A 65 3.72 -6.89 6.70
N ASP A 66 2.65 -6.24 7.15
CA ASP A 66 2.20 -6.37 8.53
C ASP A 66 1.54 -7.75 8.71
N ARG A 67 2.07 -8.56 9.64
CA ARG A 67 1.55 -9.91 9.90
C ARG A 67 0.30 -9.90 10.77
N ASP A 68 0.06 -8.81 11.49
CA ASP A 68 -1.04 -8.67 12.43
C ASP A 68 -2.27 -8.00 11.77
N PHE A 69 -2.05 -7.25 10.68
CA PHE A 69 -3.09 -6.50 9.97
C PHE A 69 -3.06 -6.80 8.47
N ASP A 70 -4.02 -7.60 7.98
CA ASP A 70 -4.08 -7.98 6.56
C ASP A 70 -4.22 -6.76 5.63
N GLY A 71 -3.49 -6.78 4.51
CA GLY A 71 -3.40 -5.68 3.56
C GLY A 71 -2.54 -4.49 3.98
N PHE A 72 -2.11 -4.42 5.24
CA PHE A 72 -1.22 -3.37 5.72
C PHE A 72 0.26 -3.73 5.55
N PHE A 73 1.07 -2.69 5.48
CA PHE A 73 2.51 -2.75 5.55
C PHE A 73 3.00 -2.00 6.78
N LYS A 74 4.06 -2.50 7.39
CA LYS A 74 4.68 -1.92 8.57
C LYS A 74 5.98 -1.25 8.17
N VAL A 75 6.16 0.00 8.62
CA VAL A 75 7.47 0.67 8.58
C VAL A 75 8.30 0.15 9.76
N HIS A 76 9.47 -0.42 9.48
CA HIS A 76 10.32 -1.12 10.46
C HIS A 76 10.60 -0.25 11.70
N GLU A 77 10.60 -0.86 12.90
CA GLU A 77 10.81 -0.20 14.20
C GLU A 77 9.91 1.02 14.53
N THR A 78 8.79 1.22 13.83
CA THR A 78 7.83 2.30 14.13
C THR A 78 6.43 1.78 14.45
N GLU A 79 5.51 2.69 14.81
CA GLU A 79 4.06 2.46 14.88
C GLU A 79 3.33 2.78 13.56
N GLU A 80 4.02 3.29 12.54
CA GLU A 80 3.44 3.66 11.26
C GLU A 80 3.07 2.44 10.42
N ARG A 81 1.84 2.45 9.90
CA ARG A 81 1.23 1.42 9.04
C ARG A 81 0.81 2.09 7.75
N LEU A 82 1.07 1.43 6.64
CA LEU A 82 0.76 1.90 5.30
C LEU A 82 -0.30 0.97 4.69
N TYR A 83 -1.32 1.54 4.06
CA TYR A 83 -2.35 0.78 3.34
C TYR A 83 -2.72 1.50 2.05
N GLN A 84 -2.50 0.83 0.92
CA GLN A 84 -2.81 1.38 -0.40
C GLN A 84 -4.32 1.21 -0.70
N ASP A 85 -5.07 2.29 -0.50
CA ASP A 85 -6.52 2.30 -0.72
C ASP A 85 -6.85 2.38 -2.21
N THR A 86 -6.11 3.19 -2.95
CA THR A 86 -6.19 3.28 -4.42
C THR A 86 -4.80 3.47 -5.02
N LEU A 87 -4.65 3.40 -6.35
CA LEU A 87 -3.35 3.63 -7.00
C LEU A 87 -2.74 5.02 -6.72
N SER A 88 -3.55 6.00 -6.31
CA SER A 88 -3.10 7.36 -6.00
C SER A 88 -3.28 7.77 -4.55
N GLN A 89 -3.83 6.89 -3.69
CA GLN A 89 -4.12 7.22 -2.29
C GLN A 89 -3.60 6.15 -1.35
N LEU A 90 -2.88 6.62 -0.33
CA LEU A 90 -2.24 5.80 0.69
C LEU A 90 -2.70 6.28 2.06
N LEU A 91 -3.16 5.35 2.88
CA LEU A 91 -3.39 5.58 4.30
C LEU A 91 -2.07 5.37 5.04
N ALA A 92 -1.67 6.34 5.86
CA ALA A 92 -0.46 6.25 6.68
C ALA A 92 -0.72 6.81 8.09
N GLY A 93 -0.22 6.11 9.11
CA GLY A 93 -0.39 6.48 10.51
C GLY A 93 -0.25 5.28 11.44
N PRO A 94 -0.33 5.50 12.77
CA PRO A 94 -0.70 4.44 13.70
C PRO A 94 -2.03 3.81 13.30
N ILE A 95 -2.21 2.51 13.56
CA ILE A 95 -3.42 1.77 13.10
C ILE A 95 -4.75 2.37 13.58
N HIS A 96 -4.74 3.10 14.70
CA HIS A 96 -5.91 3.76 15.28
C HIS A 96 -6.09 5.23 14.83
N SER A 97 -5.22 5.73 13.96
CA SER A 97 -5.19 7.12 13.50
C SER A 97 -4.50 7.22 12.13
N LEU A 98 -5.12 6.65 11.11
CA LEU A 98 -4.63 6.72 9.73
C LEU A 98 -5.08 8.02 9.05
N ASP A 99 -4.14 8.70 8.41
CA ASP A 99 -4.40 9.87 7.57
C ASP A 99 -4.30 9.48 6.09
N VAL A 100 -5.06 10.17 5.24
CA VAL A 100 -5.02 9.98 3.78
C VAL A 100 -3.91 10.84 3.19
N TYR A 101 -3.08 10.23 2.35
CA TYR A 101 -2.07 10.92 1.54
C TYR A 101 -2.30 10.64 0.07
N ASP A 102 -2.17 11.68 -0.74
CA ASP A 102 -2.25 11.60 -2.19
C ASP A 102 -0.85 11.47 -2.80
N LEU A 103 -0.72 10.62 -3.82
CA LEU A 103 0.47 10.50 -4.63
C LEU A 103 0.69 11.82 -5.40
N LEU A 104 1.82 12.47 -5.15
CA LEU A 104 2.32 13.56 -5.97
C LEU A 104 2.81 12.95 -7.29
N GLY A 105 2.55 13.64 -8.40
CA GLY A 105 2.76 13.13 -9.76
C GLY A 105 4.19 12.65 -10.08
N GLU A 106 4.40 12.24 -11.33
CA GLU A 106 5.60 11.54 -11.82
C GLU A 106 6.86 12.43 -11.92
N GLU A 107 7.20 13.21 -10.90
CA GLU A 107 8.49 13.87 -10.82
C GLU A 107 9.60 12.84 -10.59
N PRO A 108 10.80 13.05 -11.17
CA PRO A 108 11.95 12.19 -10.90
C PRO A 108 12.21 12.11 -9.39
N ILE A 109 12.13 10.90 -8.85
CA ILE A 109 12.44 10.66 -7.44
C ILE A 109 13.95 10.81 -7.25
N THR A 110 14.34 11.86 -6.53
CA THR A 110 15.72 11.98 -6.03
C THR A 110 15.79 11.33 -4.65
N ILE A 111 16.67 10.34 -4.50
CA ILE A 111 16.94 9.63 -3.25
C ILE A 111 18.30 10.06 -2.69
N ASN A 112 18.41 10.10 -1.36
CA ASN A 112 19.66 10.38 -0.66
C ASN A 112 20.39 9.08 -0.31
N ASP A 113 21.59 9.21 0.27
CA ASP A 113 22.44 8.08 0.61
C ASP A 113 21.75 7.11 1.59
N LEU A 114 21.07 7.60 2.63
CA LEU A 114 20.31 6.75 3.56
C LEU A 114 19.21 5.93 2.88
N MET A 115 18.53 6.49 1.88
CA MET A 115 17.54 5.76 1.10
C MET A 115 18.22 4.73 0.19
N ASN A 116 19.39 5.03 -0.37
CA ASN A 116 20.16 4.02 -1.11
C ASN A 116 20.58 2.86 -0.20
N ASP A 117 21.12 3.17 0.98
CA ASP A 117 21.52 2.17 1.96
C ASP A 117 20.32 1.27 2.34
N CYS A 118 19.15 1.86 2.61
CA CYS A 118 17.93 1.11 2.89
C CYS A 118 17.51 0.16 1.76
N LEU A 119 17.68 0.58 0.51
CA LEU A 119 17.32 -0.18 -0.68
C LEU A 119 18.32 -1.29 -1.01
N ASP A 120 19.54 -1.20 -0.48
CA ASP A 120 20.63 -2.15 -0.72
C ASP A 120 20.81 -3.15 0.45
N GLU A 121 20.29 -2.82 1.64
CA GLU A 121 20.29 -3.69 2.83
C GLU A 121 19.03 -4.59 2.92
N ASP A 122 19.15 -5.70 3.66
CA ASP A 122 18.05 -6.67 3.91
C ASP A 122 16.85 -6.02 4.66
N ASP A 123 15.73 -6.74 4.76
CA ASP A 123 14.40 -6.34 5.27
C ASP A 123 14.30 -5.63 6.66
N ASP A 124 15.40 -5.39 7.37
CA ASP A 124 15.45 -4.88 8.75
C ASP A 124 16.12 -3.49 8.92
N PHE A 125 16.23 -2.68 7.85
CA PHE A 125 16.84 -1.33 7.90
C PHE A 125 16.01 -0.28 8.68
N TYR A 126 16.64 0.55 9.53
CA TYR A 126 16.06 1.72 10.22
C TYR A 126 17.10 2.78 10.64
#